data_AF-A0A345UWI4-F1
#
_entry.id   AF-A0A345UWI4-F1
#
_cell.length_a   1.000
_cell.length_b   1.000
_cell.length_c   1.000
_cell.angle_alpha   90.00
_cell.angle_beta   90.00
_cell.angle_gamma   90.00
#
_symmetry.space_group_name_H-M   'P 1'
#
loop_
_entity.id
_entity.type
_entity.pdbx_description
1 polymer ?
#
loop_
_entity_poly.entity_id
_entity_poly.type
_entity_poly.pdbx_seq_one_letter_code
_entity_poly.pdbx_strand_id
1 'polypeptide(L)'
;MTDEKNGTTRRGLITTGAMAATLAVALPALATQQTPASASGGSKSAGNGSGSGMLTVRDGTQIFYKDWGQGQPIVFHHGWPLSSDDWDAQMLFFLSKGFRVIAHDRRGHGRSSQTANGNEMDTYAADVAELMAHLNIRNAVHIGHSTGGGEVARYVARHGRGRVAKAVLIGAVPPIMLRTAKNPGGLAMDVFDGLRKALAQNRSQFYRDFPSGPFYGFNRPGAKVSEAIVENWWRQGMNGGIKAQYDCISAFSETDFTDDLKNIEVPTLVLHGEDDQIVPIADSAHLSIKLLRHGTLKTYPGLPHGMCTTNGDIINADLLAFINA
;
A
#
# COMPACT_ATOMS: atom_id res chain seq x y z
N MET A 1 -35.00 23.86 -58.29
CA MET A 1 -33.67 23.80 -57.65
C MET A 1 -33.92 23.76 -56.15
N THR A 2 -34.33 22.62 -55.58
CA THR A 2 -33.49 21.49 -55.10
C THR A 2 -32.46 21.99 -54.07
N ASP A 3 -32.49 21.62 -52.79
CA ASP A 3 -32.63 20.27 -52.25
C ASP A 3 -33.34 20.17 -50.89
N GLU A 4 -34.20 19.14 -50.80
CA GLU A 4 -34.55 18.40 -49.58
C GLU A 4 -33.39 17.47 -49.17
N LYS A 5 -33.30 17.11 -47.86
CA LYS A 5 -33.53 15.70 -47.41
C LYS A 5 -33.27 15.46 -45.90
N ASN A 6 -34.25 14.75 -45.32
CA ASN A 6 -34.21 13.64 -44.34
C ASN A 6 -33.68 13.93 -42.92
N GLY A 7 -34.46 13.80 -41.83
CA GLY A 7 -35.14 12.58 -41.35
C GLY A 7 -34.11 11.72 -40.57
N THR A 8 -34.24 11.40 -39.27
CA THR A 8 -35.25 10.52 -38.68
C THR A 8 -35.12 10.49 -37.15
N THR A 9 -36.27 10.32 -36.48
CA THR A 9 -36.58 10.09 -35.06
C THR A 9 -36.05 8.77 -34.45
N ARG A 10 -36.02 8.67 -33.11
CA ARG A 10 -36.70 7.58 -32.36
C ARG A 10 -36.86 7.86 -30.85
N ARG A 11 -38.08 8.27 -30.48
CA ARG A 11 -38.76 7.99 -29.19
C ARG A 11 -39.56 6.69 -29.37
N GLY A 12 -39.78 5.93 -28.29
CA GLY A 12 -40.79 4.87 -28.21
C GLY A 12 -40.38 3.75 -27.23
N LEU A 13 -40.74 3.85 -25.96
CA LEU A 13 -42.00 3.41 -25.30
C LEU A 13 -42.02 1.90 -24.95
N ILE A 14 -41.87 1.56 -23.65
CA ILE A 14 -42.89 1.06 -22.68
C ILE A 14 -43.70 -0.15 -23.18
N THR A 15 -43.71 -1.27 -22.44
CA THR A 15 -44.90 -1.87 -21.76
C THR A 15 -44.76 -3.38 -21.46
N THR A 16 -44.78 -3.68 -20.15
CA THR A 16 -45.57 -4.69 -19.40
C THR A 16 -45.79 -6.12 -19.90
N GLY A 17 -45.66 -7.07 -18.98
CA GLY A 17 -46.36 -8.36 -19.01
C GLY A 17 -46.13 -9.18 -17.73
N ALA A 18 -47.16 -9.28 -16.88
CA ALA A 18 -47.22 -10.14 -15.69
C ALA A 18 -48.27 -11.24 -15.88
N MET A 19 -48.19 -12.26 -15.00
CA MET A 19 -49.10 -13.42 -14.76
C MET A 19 -48.85 -14.67 -15.62
N ALA A 20 -49.04 -15.92 -15.16
CA ALA A 20 -49.09 -16.58 -13.85
C ALA A 20 -49.22 -18.10 -14.09
N ALA A 21 -48.66 -18.90 -13.19
CA ALA A 21 -49.12 -20.20 -12.66
C ALA A 21 -49.16 -21.53 -13.47
N THR A 22 -48.87 -22.58 -12.68
CA THR A 22 -49.14 -24.04 -12.76
C THR A 22 -47.99 -24.92 -13.29
N LEU A 23 -47.62 -26.08 -12.74
CA LEU A 23 -48.28 -27.04 -11.83
C LEU A 23 -47.21 -27.86 -11.06
N ALA A 24 -47.56 -28.31 -9.86
CA ALA A 24 -46.76 -29.20 -9.00
C ALA A 24 -46.82 -30.67 -9.44
N VAL A 25 -45.71 -31.41 -9.27
CA VAL A 25 -45.69 -32.88 -9.13
C VAL A 25 -44.71 -33.23 -8.01
N ALA A 26 -45.14 -34.11 -7.12
CA ALA A 26 -44.45 -34.48 -5.89
C ALA A 26 -43.87 -35.91 -5.95
N LEU A 27 -42.72 -36.09 -5.25
CA LEU A 27 -42.17 -37.30 -4.61
C LEU A 27 -41.49 -38.39 -5.49
N PRO A 28 -40.57 -39.23 -4.93
CA PRO A 28 -40.25 -39.44 -3.51
C PRO A 28 -38.76 -39.32 -3.11
N ALA A 29 -38.57 -39.21 -1.80
CA ALA A 29 -37.29 -39.23 -1.09
C ALA A 29 -36.63 -40.61 -1.12
N LEU A 30 -35.32 -40.64 -1.37
CA LEU A 30 -34.43 -41.75 -1.02
C LEU A 30 -33.39 -41.22 -0.04
N ALA A 31 -33.54 -41.62 1.22
CA ALA A 31 -32.56 -41.41 2.25
C ALA A 31 -31.40 -42.38 2.03
N THR A 32 -30.20 -41.85 1.80
CA THR A 32 -28.95 -42.60 1.93
C THR A 32 -28.21 -42.07 3.15
N GLN A 33 -28.13 -42.89 4.20
CA GLN A 33 -27.21 -42.69 5.31
C GLN A 33 -25.77 -42.67 4.79
N GLN A 34 -25.08 -41.54 4.92
CA GLN A 34 -23.63 -41.49 4.83
C GLN A 34 -23.05 -41.54 6.25
N THR A 35 -22.22 -42.55 6.47
CA THR A 35 -21.33 -42.71 7.61
C THR A 35 -20.42 -41.48 7.76
N PRO A 36 -20.07 -41.06 8.99
CA PRO A 36 -19.16 -39.94 9.18
C PRO A 36 -17.74 -40.39 8.81
N ALA A 37 -17.28 -39.97 7.63
CA ALA A 37 -15.88 -40.05 7.27
C ALA A 37 -15.08 -39.04 8.11
N SER A 38 -14.06 -39.57 8.75
CA SER A 38 -13.05 -38.90 9.57
C SER A 38 -12.57 -37.60 8.92
N ALA A 39 -12.70 -36.48 9.64
CA ALA A 39 -12.14 -35.20 9.23
C ALA A 39 -10.59 -35.29 9.26
N SER A 40 -9.99 -35.58 8.10
CA SER A 40 -8.59 -35.27 7.85
C SER A 40 -8.46 -33.76 7.70
N GLY A 41 -7.57 -33.16 8.50
CA GLY A 41 -7.34 -31.73 8.56
C GLY A 41 -6.84 -31.17 7.23
N GLY A 42 -7.78 -30.67 6.41
CA GLY A 42 -7.49 -29.78 5.31
C GLY A 42 -7.08 -28.42 5.86
N SER A 43 -5.83 -28.02 5.61
CA SER A 43 -5.41 -26.62 5.69
C SER A 43 -6.40 -25.77 4.90
N LYS A 44 -7.15 -24.90 5.58
CA LYS A 44 -7.99 -23.89 4.92
C LYS A 44 -7.06 -23.01 4.10
N SER A 45 -7.10 -23.15 2.77
CA SER A 45 -6.44 -22.20 1.88
C SER A 45 -6.92 -20.80 2.25
N ALA A 46 -6.00 -19.83 2.35
CA ALA A 46 -6.38 -18.44 2.44
C ALA A 46 -7.38 -18.15 1.29
N GLY A 47 -8.59 -17.69 1.62
CA GLY A 47 -9.68 -17.57 0.65
C GLY A 47 -9.31 -16.70 -0.56
N ASN A 48 -10.01 -16.86 -1.68
CA ASN A 48 -9.78 -16.07 -2.89
C ASN A 48 -9.96 -14.56 -2.61
N GLY A 49 -9.13 -13.71 -3.23
CA GLY A 49 -9.29 -12.26 -3.15
C GLY A 49 -10.68 -11.84 -3.66
N SER A 50 -11.41 -11.06 -2.86
CA SER A 50 -12.83 -10.74 -3.06
C SER A 50 -13.10 -9.34 -3.60
N GLY A 51 -12.06 -8.61 -4.05
CA GLY A 51 -12.19 -7.24 -4.57
C GLY A 51 -11.67 -6.21 -3.58
N SER A 52 -12.55 -5.52 -2.87
CA SER A 52 -12.18 -4.60 -1.78
C SER A 52 -13.07 -4.81 -0.57
N GLY A 53 -12.56 -4.50 0.62
CA GLY A 53 -13.28 -4.67 1.87
C GLY A 53 -12.94 -3.61 2.90
N MET A 54 -13.65 -3.68 4.03
CA MET A 54 -13.43 -2.86 5.20
C MET A 54 -13.28 -3.77 6.41
N LEU A 55 -12.24 -3.56 7.21
CA LEU A 55 -12.04 -4.23 8.49
C LEU A 55 -12.21 -3.21 9.63
N THR A 56 -13.10 -3.48 10.58
CA THR A 56 -13.09 -2.76 11.86
C THR A 56 -12.07 -3.42 12.79
N VAL A 57 -10.99 -2.72 13.12
CA VAL A 57 -9.99 -3.18 14.09
C VAL A 57 -10.48 -2.98 15.52
N ARG A 58 -9.78 -3.55 16.52
CA ARG A 58 -10.22 -3.60 17.93
C ARG A 58 -10.60 -2.25 18.54
N ASP A 59 -9.94 -1.16 18.13
CA ASP A 59 -10.22 0.19 18.66
C ASP A 59 -11.42 0.88 17.97
N GLY A 60 -12.09 0.19 17.04
CA GLY A 60 -13.23 0.70 16.27
C GLY A 60 -12.85 1.40 14.96
N THR A 61 -11.56 1.60 14.68
CA THR A 61 -11.10 2.18 13.41
C THR A 61 -11.44 1.26 12.25
N GLN A 62 -11.95 1.81 11.15
CA GLN A 62 -12.19 1.04 9.92
C GLN A 62 -11.02 1.19 8.96
N ILE A 63 -10.45 0.06 8.54
CA ILE A 63 -9.33 -0.05 7.61
C ILE A 63 -9.83 -0.58 6.26
N PHE A 64 -9.75 0.26 5.24
CA PHE A 64 -10.07 -0.13 3.87
C PHE A 64 -8.92 -0.94 3.27
N TYR A 65 -9.24 -1.95 2.46
CA TYR A 65 -8.25 -2.70 1.71
C TYR A 65 -8.77 -3.18 0.35
N LYS A 66 -7.84 -3.34 -0.59
CA LYS A 66 -7.96 -4.09 -1.85
C LYS A 66 -7.36 -5.47 -1.65
N ASP A 67 -7.98 -6.49 -2.23
CA ASP A 67 -7.54 -7.89 -2.16
C ASP A 67 -7.97 -8.63 -3.44
N TRP A 68 -7.02 -8.81 -4.35
CA TRP A 68 -7.27 -9.35 -5.69
C TRP A 68 -6.45 -10.62 -5.95
N GLY A 69 -7.03 -11.55 -6.71
CA GLY A 69 -6.32 -12.73 -7.20
C GLY A 69 -6.20 -13.86 -6.19
N GLN A 70 -5.28 -14.77 -6.49
CA GLN A 70 -4.99 -16.01 -5.76
C GLN A 70 -3.48 -16.29 -5.86
N GLY A 71 -2.97 -17.23 -5.07
CA GLY A 71 -1.54 -17.58 -5.03
C GLY A 71 -0.82 -17.02 -3.81
N GLN A 72 0.51 -16.90 -3.89
CA GLN A 72 1.30 -16.33 -2.79
C GLN A 72 0.87 -14.86 -2.55
N PRO A 73 0.57 -14.45 -1.31
CA PRO A 73 0.18 -13.07 -1.03
C PRO A 73 1.36 -12.10 -1.13
N ILE A 74 1.14 -10.97 -1.80
CA ILE A 74 1.98 -9.78 -1.75
C ILE A 74 1.16 -8.66 -1.13
N VAL A 75 1.65 -8.10 -0.03
CA VAL A 75 0.99 -7.04 0.74
C VAL A 75 1.75 -5.74 0.54
N PHE A 76 1.08 -4.74 -0.02
CA PHE A 76 1.64 -3.44 -0.32
C PHE A 76 1.28 -2.41 0.76
N HIS A 77 2.28 -1.64 1.18
CA HIS A 77 2.20 -0.61 2.21
C HIS A 77 2.59 0.73 1.61
N HIS A 78 1.63 1.64 1.46
CA HIS A 78 1.85 2.93 0.80
C HIS A 78 2.62 3.93 1.67
N GLY A 79 3.29 4.87 1.00
CA GLY A 79 3.96 6.02 1.63
C GLY A 79 3.00 7.10 2.12
N TRP A 80 3.51 8.08 2.85
CA TRP A 80 2.75 9.26 3.26
C TRP A 80 2.68 10.29 2.12
N PRO A 81 1.56 11.03 1.96
CA PRO A 81 0.26 10.94 2.62
C PRO A 81 -0.77 10.18 1.75
N LEU A 82 -0.33 9.11 1.08
CA LEU A 82 -1.03 8.49 -0.05
C LEU A 82 -2.09 7.46 0.40
N SER A 83 -2.50 6.57 -0.50
CA SER A 83 -3.39 5.44 -0.21
C SER A 83 -2.95 4.19 -0.99
N SER A 84 -3.70 3.09 -0.85
CA SER A 84 -3.50 1.89 -1.66
C SER A 84 -3.71 2.08 -3.17
N ASP A 85 -4.16 3.27 -3.63
CA ASP A 85 -4.24 3.59 -5.06
C ASP A 85 -2.87 3.83 -5.69
N ASP A 86 -1.86 4.18 -4.90
CA ASP A 86 -0.51 4.41 -5.42
C ASP A 86 0.16 3.13 -5.96
N TRP A 87 -0.39 1.97 -5.59
CA TRP A 87 0.13 0.66 -5.98
C TRP A 87 -0.55 0.04 -7.19
N ASP A 88 -1.47 0.73 -7.88
CA ASP A 88 -2.27 0.13 -8.96
C ASP A 88 -1.40 -0.55 -10.03
N ALA A 89 -0.29 0.08 -10.45
CA ALA A 89 0.62 -0.49 -11.45
C ALA A 89 1.30 -1.78 -10.96
N GLN A 90 1.82 -1.78 -9.73
CA GLN A 90 2.44 -2.97 -9.11
C GLN A 90 1.41 -4.07 -8.89
N MET A 91 0.23 -3.74 -8.35
CA MET A 91 -0.82 -4.71 -8.09
C MET A 91 -1.26 -5.40 -9.38
N LEU A 92 -1.50 -4.65 -10.47
CA LEU A 92 -1.84 -5.24 -11.77
C LEU A 92 -0.71 -6.11 -12.33
N PHE A 93 0.54 -5.64 -12.21
CA PHE A 93 1.71 -6.42 -12.64
C PHE A 93 1.78 -7.76 -11.90
N PHE A 94 1.77 -7.77 -10.57
CA PHE A 94 1.88 -9.00 -9.79
C PHE A 94 0.64 -9.90 -9.89
N LEU A 95 -0.55 -9.32 -10.02
CA LEU A 95 -1.77 -10.07 -10.32
C LEU A 95 -1.62 -10.85 -11.65
N SER A 96 -1.07 -10.21 -12.69
CA SER A 96 -0.80 -10.87 -13.98
C SER A 96 0.24 -12.00 -13.90
N LYS A 97 1.03 -12.05 -12.82
CA LYS A 97 2.03 -13.11 -12.55
C LYS A 97 1.50 -14.21 -11.62
N GLY A 98 0.22 -14.20 -11.28
CA GLY A 98 -0.40 -15.25 -10.46
C GLY A 98 -0.19 -15.09 -8.96
N PHE A 99 0.11 -13.88 -8.49
CA PHE A 99 0.12 -13.55 -7.07
C PHE A 99 -1.25 -13.04 -6.62
N ARG A 100 -1.55 -13.23 -5.33
CA ARG A 100 -2.64 -12.51 -4.66
C ARG A 100 -2.08 -11.18 -4.18
N VAL A 101 -2.69 -10.08 -4.57
CA VAL A 101 -2.20 -8.73 -4.26
C VAL A 101 -3.16 -8.04 -3.29
N ILE A 102 -2.60 -7.55 -2.18
CA ILE A 102 -3.35 -6.90 -1.11
C ILE A 102 -2.72 -5.53 -0.86
N ALA A 103 -3.53 -4.48 -0.80
CA ALA A 103 -3.06 -3.15 -0.44
C ALA A 103 -4.11 -2.49 0.46
N HIS A 104 -3.69 -1.94 1.59
CA HIS A 104 -4.59 -1.32 2.55
C HIS A 104 -4.35 0.17 2.64
N ASP A 105 -5.38 0.92 3.00
CA ASP A 105 -5.24 2.32 3.36
C ASP A 105 -4.93 2.41 4.85
N ARG A 106 -3.79 3.00 5.21
CA ARG A 106 -3.43 3.27 6.61
C ARG A 106 -4.56 4.04 7.29
N ARG A 107 -4.74 3.88 8.61
CA ARG A 107 -5.69 4.71 9.36
C ARG A 107 -5.48 6.20 9.06
N GLY A 108 -6.59 6.91 8.87
CA GLY A 108 -6.59 8.31 8.47
C GLY A 108 -6.13 8.63 7.04
N HIS A 109 -5.90 7.61 6.20
CA HIS A 109 -5.53 7.77 4.80
C HIS A 109 -6.59 7.17 3.88
N GLY A 110 -6.68 7.70 2.65
CA GLY A 110 -7.59 7.20 1.62
C GLY A 110 -9.03 7.05 2.11
N ARG A 111 -9.52 5.80 2.13
CA ARG A 111 -10.89 5.42 2.49
C ARG A 111 -11.03 4.91 3.92
N SER A 112 -9.93 4.77 4.65
CA SER A 112 -9.95 4.35 6.07
C SER A 112 -10.47 5.49 6.97
N SER A 113 -10.97 5.12 8.16
CA SER A 113 -11.50 6.11 9.11
C SER A 113 -10.48 7.20 9.43
N GLN A 114 -10.94 8.46 9.48
CA GLN A 114 -10.11 9.60 9.84
C GLN A 114 -9.92 9.67 11.36
N THR A 115 -8.76 9.21 11.83
CA THR A 115 -8.44 9.07 13.25
C THR A 115 -7.83 10.33 13.86
N ALA A 116 -8.33 10.71 15.05
CA ALA A 116 -7.75 11.81 15.82
C ALA A 116 -6.46 11.40 16.56
N ASN A 117 -6.35 10.11 16.92
CA ASN A 117 -5.31 9.52 17.76
C ASN A 117 -4.80 8.19 17.14
N GLY A 118 -3.74 7.63 17.72
CA GLY A 118 -3.15 6.35 17.26
C GLY A 118 -2.40 6.47 15.94
N ASN A 119 -2.03 7.70 15.54
CA ASN A 119 -1.34 7.97 14.28
C ASN A 119 0.17 7.77 14.42
N GLU A 120 0.60 6.59 14.88
CA GLU A 120 1.99 6.23 15.12
C GLU A 120 2.29 4.77 14.70
N MET A 121 3.57 4.43 14.57
CA MET A 121 4.04 3.20 13.91
C MET A 121 3.66 1.88 14.60
N ASP A 122 3.57 1.82 15.93
CA ASP A 122 3.10 0.64 16.66
C ASP A 122 1.64 0.35 16.34
N THR A 123 0.81 1.39 16.35
CA THR A 123 -0.60 1.28 15.95
C THR A 123 -0.74 0.90 14.48
N TYR A 124 0.03 1.52 13.57
CA TYR A 124 0.04 1.14 12.15
C TYR A 124 0.39 -0.33 11.93
N ALA A 125 1.40 -0.84 12.64
CA ALA A 125 1.77 -2.25 12.57
C ALA A 125 0.73 -3.19 13.21
N ALA A 126 0.05 -2.74 14.26
CA ALA A 126 -1.05 -3.48 14.87
C ALA A 126 -2.26 -3.60 13.92
N ASP A 127 -2.62 -2.52 13.20
CA ASP A 127 -3.67 -2.54 12.17
C ASP A 127 -3.35 -3.57 11.07
N VAL A 128 -2.11 -3.58 10.59
CA VAL A 128 -1.64 -4.60 9.63
C VAL A 128 -1.77 -6.00 10.21
N ALA A 129 -1.37 -6.22 11.46
CA ALA A 129 -1.47 -7.52 12.10
C ALA A 129 -2.92 -8.02 12.21
N GLU A 130 -3.86 -7.13 12.54
CA GLU A 130 -5.29 -7.44 12.56
C GLU A 130 -5.83 -7.74 11.15
N LEU A 131 -5.41 -6.99 10.13
CA LEU A 131 -5.79 -7.26 8.74
C LEU A 131 -5.27 -8.61 8.25
N MET A 132 -4.00 -8.92 8.52
CA MET A 132 -3.41 -10.20 8.14
C MET A 132 -4.06 -11.38 8.88
N ALA A 133 -4.51 -11.17 10.12
CA ALA A 133 -5.29 -12.15 10.86
C ALA A 133 -6.70 -12.34 10.27
N HIS A 134 -7.40 -11.24 9.98
CA HIS A 134 -8.74 -11.24 9.39
C HIS A 134 -8.78 -11.99 8.05
N LEU A 135 -7.82 -11.71 7.17
CA LEU A 135 -7.70 -12.34 5.85
C LEU A 135 -7.01 -13.72 5.89
N ASN A 136 -6.57 -14.17 7.07
CA ASN A 136 -5.77 -15.38 7.28
C ASN A 136 -4.54 -15.49 6.36
N ILE A 137 -3.80 -14.39 6.23
CA ILE A 137 -2.62 -14.29 5.37
C ILE A 137 -1.39 -14.91 6.05
N ARG A 138 -0.68 -15.73 5.28
CA ARG A 138 0.55 -16.44 5.65
C ARG A 138 1.45 -16.58 4.43
N ASN A 139 2.74 -16.82 4.66
CA ASN A 139 3.77 -16.91 3.63
C ASN A 139 3.79 -15.70 2.69
N ALA A 140 3.48 -14.51 3.22
CA ALA A 140 3.30 -13.30 2.43
C ALA A 140 4.62 -12.56 2.23
N VAL A 141 4.74 -11.89 1.09
CA VAL A 141 5.78 -10.88 0.87
C VAL A 141 5.20 -9.52 1.23
N HIS A 142 5.88 -8.75 2.09
CA HIS A 142 5.46 -7.40 2.46
C HIS A 142 6.35 -6.37 1.78
N ILE A 143 5.75 -5.47 0.99
CA ILE A 143 6.45 -4.45 0.19
C ILE A 143 5.99 -3.08 0.67
N GLY A 144 6.92 -2.28 1.21
CA GLY A 144 6.63 -0.95 1.73
C GLY A 144 7.43 0.13 1.03
N HIS A 145 6.73 1.18 0.59
CA HIS A 145 7.34 2.39 0.04
C HIS A 145 7.37 3.50 1.10
N SER A 146 8.50 4.19 1.22
CA SER A 146 8.63 5.37 2.10
C SER A 146 8.20 5.06 3.55
N THR A 147 7.24 5.80 4.09
CA THR A 147 6.57 5.53 5.38
C THR A 147 6.07 4.09 5.51
N GLY A 148 5.53 3.52 4.44
CA GLY A 148 5.08 2.13 4.40
C GLY A 148 6.22 1.13 4.58
N GLY A 149 7.46 1.50 4.23
CA GLY A 149 8.64 0.68 4.56
C GLY A 149 8.95 0.66 6.06
N GLY A 150 8.73 1.77 6.78
CA GLY A 150 8.79 1.80 8.24
C GLY A 150 7.72 0.93 8.89
N GLU A 151 6.49 1.00 8.38
CA GLU A 151 5.39 0.12 8.81
C GLU A 151 5.70 -1.35 8.57
N VAL A 152 6.27 -1.71 7.40
CA VAL A 152 6.74 -3.08 7.12
C VAL A 152 7.82 -3.49 8.12
N ALA A 153 8.83 -2.66 8.36
CA ALA A 153 9.89 -3.00 9.30
C ALA A 153 9.34 -3.29 10.70
N ARG A 154 8.48 -2.40 11.22
CA ARG A 154 7.81 -2.53 12.52
C ARG A 154 6.92 -3.77 12.59
N TYR A 155 6.08 -3.99 11.57
CA TYR A 155 5.18 -5.14 11.50
C TYR A 155 5.94 -6.46 11.44
N VAL A 156 6.92 -6.58 10.54
CA VAL A 156 7.66 -7.82 10.34
C VAL A 156 8.43 -8.20 11.61
N ALA A 157 9.08 -7.23 12.25
CA ALA A 157 9.84 -7.46 13.48
C ALA A 157 8.97 -7.89 14.66
N ARG A 158 7.75 -7.35 14.80
CA ARG A 158 6.91 -7.54 16.00
C ARG A 158 5.77 -8.54 15.84
N HIS A 159 5.27 -8.72 14.62
CA HIS A 159 4.07 -9.51 14.33
C HIS A 159 4.24 -10.48 13.16
N GLY A 160 5.33 -10.39 12.40
CA GLY A 160 5.51 -11.14 11.15
C GLY A 160 5.94 -12.60 11.30
N ARG A 161 6.41 -13.02 12.48
CA ARG A 161 6.97 -14.36 12.72
C ARG A 161 5.97 -15.47 12.33
N GLY A 162 6.38 -16.36 11.43
CA GLY A 162 5.56 -17.47 10.94
C GLY A 162 4.45 -17.07 9.96
N ARG A 163 4.40 -15.80 9.52
CA ARG A 163 3.44 -15.28 8.52
C ARG A 163 4.11 -14.61 7.34
N VAL A 164 5.28 -14.02 7.52
CA VAL A 164 6.03 -13.31 6.48
C VAL A 164 7.09 -14.22 5.88
N ALA A 165 7.16 -14.25 4.55
CA ALA A 165 8.17 -14.99 3.78
C ALA A 165 9.38 -14.10 3.45
N LYS A 166 9.12 -12.88 3.00
CA LYS A 166 10.14 -11.89 2.59
C LYS A 166 9.62 -10.47 2.85
N ALA A 167 10.53 -9.52 2.99
CA ALA A 167 10.21 -8.10 3.10
C ALA A 167 10.92 -7.28 2.02
N VAL A 168 10.32 -6.17 1.61
CA VAL A 168 10.93 -5.20 0.70
C VAL A 168 10.70 -3.79 1.23
N LEU A 169 11.78 -3.01 1.31
CA LEU A 169 11.80 -1.61 1.73
C LEU A 169 12.23 -0.74 0.54
N ILE A 170 11.34 0.10 0.03
CA ILE A 170 11.56 0.93 -1.17
C ILE A 170 11.59 2.41 -0.78
N GLY A 171 12.72 3.10 -0.95
CA GLY A 171 12.83 4.52 -0.57
C GLY A 171 12.46 4.76 0.90
N ALA A 172 12.71 3.78 1.78
CA ALA A 172 12.03 3.67 3.07
C ALA A 172 12.68 4.51 4.17
N VAL A 173 11.87 4.98 5.12
CA VAL A 173 12.31 5.85 6.24
C VAL A 173 13.24 5.23 7.28
N PRO A 174 13.33 3.89 7.49
CA PRO A 174 14.30 3.31 8.42
C PRO A 174 15.76 3.60 8.05
N PRO A 175 16.67 3.70 9.04
CA PRO A 175 16.44 3.40 10.46
C PRO A 175 15.76 4.53 11.25
N ILE A 176 16.07 5.79 10.94
CA ILE A 176 15.43 7.00 11.51
C ILE A 176 15.83 8.18 10.64
N MET A 177 14.91 9.09 10.31
CA MET A 177 15.23 10.27 9.49
C MET A 177 15.71 11.47 10.31
N LEU A 178 15.21 11.62 11.53
CA LEU A 178 15.53 12.73 12.41
C LEU A 178 16.98 12.64 12.89
N ARG A 179 17.65 13.80 12.90
CA ARG A 179 18.95 13.97 13.55
C ARG A 179 18.81 13.82 15.06
N THR A 180 19.57 12.91 15.64
CA THR A 180 19.67 12.70 17.09
C THR A 180 21.13 12.53 17.49
N ALA A 181 21.41 12.42 18.80
CA ALA A 181 22.75 12.06 19.26
C ALA A 181 23.22 10.68 18.74
N LYS A 182 22.27 9.76 18.50
CA LYS A 182 22.55 8.42 17.93
C LYS A 182 22.52 8.39 16.40
N ASN A 183 21.92 9.42 15.78
CA ASN A 183 21.86 9.59 14.34
C ASN A 183 22.31 11.01 13.92
N PRO A 184 23.62 11.32 13.94
CA PRO A 184 24.10 12.67 13.63
C PRO A 184 23.95 13.05 12.15
N GLY A 185 23.79 12.06 11.25
CA GLY A 185 23.62 12.24 9.81
C GLY A 185 22.21 12.69 9.40
N GLY A 186 21.23 12.55 10.29
CA GLY A 186 19.83 12.84 9.98
C GLY A 186 19.50 14.29 9.67
N LEU A 187 18.26 14.48 9.25
CA LEU A 187 17.70 15.80 8.95
C LEU A 187 17.35 16.52 10.26
N ALA A 188 17.56 17.84 10.27
CA ALA A 188 17.21 18.66 11.43
C ALA A 188 15.69 18.75 11.61
N MET A 189 15.24 18.98 12.86
CA MET A 189 13.81 19.02 13.20
C MET A 189 13.04 20.11 12.42
N ASP A 190 13.71 21.21 12.09
CA ASP A 190 13.14 22.33 11.33
C ASP A 190 12.64 21.92 9.94
N VAL A 191 13.22 20.89 9.32
CA VAL A 191 12.72 20.30 8.07
C VAL A 191 11.32 19.74 8.27
N PHE A 192 11.12 18.92 9.31
CA PHE A 192 9.83 18.27 9.59
C PHE A 192 8.80 19.25 10.15
N ASP A 193 9.23 20.21 10.96
CA ASP A 193 8.38 21.33 11.39
C ASP A 193 7.96 22.21 10.20
N GLY A 194 8.82 22.36 9.20
CA GLY A 194 8.48 22.98 7.92
C GLY A 194 7.37 22.24 7.17
N LEU A 195 7.45 20.91 7.08
CA LEU A 195 6.40 20.08 6.48
C LEU A 195 5.07 20.20 7.25
N ARG A 196 5.12 20.12 8.58
CA ARG A 196 3.94 20.30 9.46
C ARG A 196 3.30 21.66 9.25
N LYS A 197 4.11 22.72 9.21
CA LYS A 197 3.66 24.09 9.00
C LYS A 197 3.02 24.25 7.62
N ALA A 198 3.66 23.79 6.56
CA ALA A 198 3.13 23.88 5.20
C ALA A 198 1.78 23.15 5.06
N LEU A 199 1.68 21.93 5.63
CA LEU A 199 0.46 21.15 5.66
C LEU A 199 -0.65 21.87 6.45
N ALA A 200 -0.35 22.38 7.64
CA ALA A 200 -1.32 23.08 8.48
C ALA A 200 -1.79 24.41 7.87
N GLN A 201 -0.91 25.12 7.16
CA GLN A 201 -1.22 26.41 6.55
C GLN A 201 -2.05 26.25 5.26
N ASN A 202 -1.63 25.37 4.35
CA ASN A 202 -2.34 25.14 3.09
C ASN A 202 -2.01 23.75 2.52
N ARG A 203 -2.60 22.72 3.12
CA ARG A 203 -2.45 21.32 2.68
C ARG A 203 -2.70 21.15 1.18
N SER A 204 -3.72 21.79 0.62
CA SER A 204 -4.08 21.60 -0.79
C SER A 204 -2.97 22.05 -1.73
N GLN A 205 -2.41 23.25 -1.52
CA GLN A 205 -1.30 23.75 -2.33
C GLN A 205 -0.02 22.95 -2.06
N PHE A 206 0.30 22.69 -0.79
CA PHE A 206 1.46 21.89 -0.43
C PHE A 206 1.44 20.50 -1.12
N TYR A 207 0.25 19.87 -1.21
CA TYR A 207 0.07 18.60 -1.89
C TYR A 207 0.06 18.67 -3.42
N ARG A 208 0.08 19.86 -4.01
CA ARG A 208 0.41 20.07 -5.43
C ARG A 208 1.92 20.27 -5.60
N ASP A 209 2.50 21.12 -4.76
CA ASP A 209 3.91 21.51 -4.84
C ASP A 209 4.84 20.30 -4.63
N PHE A 210 4.55 19.48 -3.64
CA PHE A 210 5.39 18.35 -3.26
C PHE A 210 5.57 17.30 -4.38
N PRO A 211 4.51 16.78 -5.03
CA PRO A 211 4.65 15.89 -6.18
C PRO A 211 5.11 16.60 -7.46
N SER A 212 4.79 17.89 -7.65
CA SER A 212 5.28 18.65 -8.82
C SER A 212 6.78 18.97 -8.76
N GLY A 213 7.38 18.87 -7.57
CA GLY A 213 8.80 19.12 -7.35
C GLY A 213 9.56 17.86 -6.93
N PRO A 214 9.88 17.71 -5.63
CA PRO A 214 10.89 16.75 -5.19
C PRO A 214 10.47 15.27 -5.22
N PHE A 215 9.18 14.94 -5.08
CA PHE A 215 8.74 13.53 -4.91
C PHE A 215 9.07 12.66 -6.13
N TYR A 216 8.78 13.16 -7.33
CA TYR A 216 9.05 12.47 -8.60
C TYR A 216 10.30 13.01 -9.33
N GLY A 217 11.07 13.88 -8.68
CA GLY A 217 12.21 14.56 -9.31
C GLY A 217 11.82 15.49 -10.46
N PHE A 218 10.57 15.95 -10.49
CA PHE A 218 10.05 16.86 -11.53
C PHE A 218 10.66 18.27 -11.46
N ASN A 219 11.31 18.61 -10.35
CA ASN A 219 12.15 19.80 -10.22
C ASN A 219 13.56 19.66 -10.83
N ARG A 220 13.96 18.48 -11.33
CA ARG A 220 15.29 18.29 -11.95
C ARG A 220 15.34 18.89 -13.37
N PRO A 221 16.50 19.43 -13.80
CA PRO A 221 16.66 19.93 -15.16
C PRO A 221 16.32 18.84 -16.20
N GLY A 222 15.45 19.18 -17.16
CA GLY A 222 15.04 18.26 -18.22
C GLY A 222 14.03 17.18 -17.82
N ALA A 223 13.53 17.20 -16.58
CA ALA A 223 12.49 16.29 -16.14
C ALA A 223 11.20 16.49 -16.95
N LYS A 224 10.57 15.38 -17.38
CA LYS A 224 9.26 15.39 -18.04
C LYS A 224 8.18 15.29 -16.97
N VAL A 225 7.59 16.42 -16.63
CA VAL A 225 6.50 16.48 -15.64
C VAL A 225 5.25 15.80 -16.19
N SER A 226 4.64 14.94 -15.37
CA SER A 226 3.34 14.34 -15.67
C SER A 226 2.29 14.92 -14.73
N GLU A 227 1.43 15.79 -15.28
CA GLU A 227 0.34 16.40 -14.49
C GLU A 227 -0.62 15.35 -13.94
N ALA A 228 -0.90 14.28 -14.67
CA ALA A 228 -1.77 13.21 -14.20
C ALA A 228 -1.21 12.49 -12.96
N ILE A 229 0.13 12.34 -12.88
CA ILE A 229 0.79 11.77 -11.69
C ILE A 229 0.70 12.75 -10.51
N VAL A 230 0.94 14.04 -10.75
CA VAL A 230 0.81 15.11 -9.74
C VAL A 230 -0.62 15.17 -9.20
N GLU A 231 -1.62 15.14 -10.08
CA GLU A 231 -3.03 15.15 -9.73
C GLU A 231 -3.43 13.90 -8.93
N ASN A 232 -2.98 12.71 -9.31
CA ASN A 232 -3.31 11.50 -8.57
C ASN A 232 -2.68 11.49 -7.17
N TRP A 233 -1.43 11.97 -7.03
CA TRP A 233 -0.79 12.13 -5.71
C TRP A 233 -1.61 13.10 -4.84
N TRP A 234 -1.98 14.26 -5.40
CA TRP A 234 -2.80 15.27 -4.73
C TRP A 234 -4.17 14.72 -4.32
N ARG A 235 -4.87 14.02 -5.22
CA ARG A 235 -6.17 13.39 -4.98
C ARG A 235 -6.10 12.42 -3.79
N GLN A 236 -5.08 11.56 -3.75
CA GLN A 236 -4.89 10.62 -2.64
C GLN A 236 -4.67 11.36 -1.32
N GLY A 237 -3.78 12.35 -1.29
CA GLY A 237 -3.52 13.17 -0.11
C GLY A 237 -4.76 13.90 0.39
N MET A 238 -5.56 14.48 -0.51
CA MET A 238 -6.75 15.23 -0.12
C MET A 238 -7.90 14.37 0.40
N ASN A 239 -7.94 13.08 0.05
CA ASN A 239 -8.93 12.13 0.55
C ASN A 239 -8.67 11.68 2.01
N GLY A 240 -7.46 11.86 2.52
CA GLY A 240 -7.10 11.51 3.90
C GLY A 240 -7.47 12.57 4.94
N GLY A 241 -7.46 12.15 6.21
CA GLY A 241 -7.70 13.02 7.37
C GLY A 241 -6.46 13.85 7.69
N ILE A 242 -6.61 15.18 7.71
CA ILE A 242 -5.50 16.12 7.92
C ILE A 242 -4.77 15.88 9.24
N LYS A 243 -5.50 15.53 10.32
CA LYS A 243 -4.90 15.26 11.63
C LYS A 243 -3.98 14.05 11.60
N ALA A 244 -4.44 12.94 11.01
CA ALA A 244 -3.63 11.74 10.87
C ALA A 244 -2.40 11.98 9.98
N GLN A 245 -2.56 12.69 8.88
CA GLN A 245 -1.44 13.05 8.00
C GLN A 245 -0.44 13.98 8.69
N TYR A 246 -0.89 14.93 9.51
CA TYR A 246 -0.03 15.82 10.29
C TYR A 246 0.80 15.03 11.32
N ASP A 247 0.14 14.18 12.12
CA ASP A 247 0.81 13.36 13.14
C ASP A 247 1.79 12.35 12.49
N CYS A 248 1.42 11.81 11.33
CA CYS A 248 2.22 10.84 10.60
C CYS A 248 3.60 11.41 10.21
N ILE A 249 3.76 12.73 10.11
CA ILE A 249 5.07 13.37 9.93
C ILE A 249 6.01 12.97 11.06
N SER A 250 5.58 13.12 12.32
CA SER A 250 6.35 12.65 13.48
C SER A 250 6.57 11.13 13.42
N ALA A 251 5.52 10.37 13.11
CA ALA A 251 5.60 8.91 13.06
C ALA A 251 6.65 8.40 12.05
N PHE A 252 6.77 9.00 10.87
CA PHE A 252 7.75 8.55 9.89
C PHE A 252 9.14 9.14 10.11
N SER A 253 9.27 10.35 10.65
CA SER A 253 10.57 11.01 10.76
C SER A 253 11.31 10.71 12.05
N GLU A 254 10.58 10.58 13.16
CA GLU A 254 11.16 10.54 14.51
C GLU A 254 11.21 9.12 15.11
N THR A 255 10.45 8.18 14.53
CA THR A 255 10.46 6.79 14.99
C THR A 255 11.81 6.14 14.65
N ASP A 256 12.44 5.54 15.67
CA ASP A 256 13.64 4.72 15.50
C ASP A 256 13.28 3.26 15.24
N PHE A 257 13.62 2.76 14.06
CA PHE A 257 13.43 1.39 13.60
C PHE A 257 14.70 0.55 13.72
N THR A 258 15.77 1.07 14.33
CA THR A 258 17.07 0.39 14.41
C THR A 258 16.95 -1.03 14.98
N ASP A 259 16.18 -1.19 16.06
CA ASP A 259 15.99 -2.51 16.68
C ASP A 259 14.99 -3.38 15.91
N ASP A 260 14.01 -2.79 15.24
CA ASP A 260 13.12 -3.54 14.35
C ASP A 260 13.93 -4.18 13.22
N LEU A 261 14.81 -3.42 12.55
CA LEU A 261 15.67 -3.91 11.46
C LEU A 261 16.59 -5.06 11.91
N LYS A 262 17.19 -4.98 13.11
CA LYS A 262 18.01 -6.06 13.68
C LYS A 262 17.23 -7.34 13.97
N ASN A 263 15.92 -7.22 14.17
CA ASN A 263 15.01 -8.30 14.53
C ASN A 263 14.26 -8.89 13.33
N ILE A 264 14.41 -8.33 12.12
CA ILE A 264 13.88 -8.94 10.91
C ILE A 264 14.74 -10.18 10.56
N GLU A 265 14.11 -11.36 10.65
CA GLU A 265 14.75 -12.66 10.39
C GLU A 265 14.56 -13.16 8.95
N VAL A 266 13.65 -12.56 8.19
CA VAL A 266 13.35 -12.98 6.80
C VAL A 266 14.27 -12.26 5.80
N PRO A 267 14.52 -12.84 4.61
CA PRO A 267 15.19 -12.13 3.52
C PRO A 267 14.52 -10.80 3.24
N THR A 268 15.33 -9.73 3.19
CA THR A 268 14.84 -8.36 3.03
C THR A 268 15.58 -7.65 1.91
N LEU A 269 14.83 -7.17 0.92
CA LEU A 269 15.37 -6.33 -0.16
C LEU A 269 15.20 -4.85 0.21
N VAL A 270 16.26 -4.07 0.04
CA VAL A 270 16.23 -2.61 0.14
C VAL A 270 16.45 -2.04 -1.26
N LEU A 271 15.51 -1.24 -1.73
CA LEU A 271 15.55 -0.53 -3.01
C LEU A 271 15.59 0.96 -2.75
N HIS A 272 16.55 1.70 -3.33
CA HIS A 272 16.61 3.16 -3.11
C HIS A 272 17.14 3.92 -4.34
N GLY A 273 16.49 5.02 -4.69
CA GLY A 273 16.99 5.94 -5.71
C GLY A 273 18.14 6.77 -5.15
N GLU A 274 19.23 6.92 -5.90
CA GLU A 274 20.40 7.68 -5.44
C GLU A 274 20.16 9.20 -5.43
N ASP A 275 19.11 9.65 -6.14
CA ASP A 275 18.71 11.06 -6.22
C ASP A 275 17.37 11.35 -5.49
N ASP A 276 17.07 10.53 -4.49
CA ASP A 276 15.91 10.70 -3.61
C ASP A 276 16.01 12.01 -2.79
N GLN A 277 15.11 12.95 -3.05
CA GLN A 277 15.04 14.26 -2.39
C GLN A 277 14.14 14.27 -1.13
N ILE A 278 13.48 13.16 -0.82
CA ILE A 278 12.53 13.05 0.29
C ILE A 278 13.15 12.27 1.44
N VAL A 279 13.69 11.09 1.14
CA VAL A 279 14.34 10.19 2.09
C VAL A 279 15.80 10.02 1.69
N PRO A 280 16.75 10.73 2.33
CA PRO A 280 18.16 10.70 1.95
C PRO A 280 18.73 9.28 2.05
N ILE A 281 19.23 8.75 0.92
CA ILE A 281 19.77 7.38 0.84
C ILE A 281 20.89 7.10 1.85
N ALA A 282 21.74 8.09 2.10
CA ALA A 282 22.89 7.99 3.00
C ALA A 282 22.47 7.76 4.47
N ASP A 283 21.33 8.30 4.87
CA ASP A 283 20.80 8.20 6.23
C ASP A 283 19.61 7.22 6.34
N SER A 284 19.38 6.42 5.30
CA SER A 284 18.30 5.43 5.25
C SER A 284 18.82 4.09 4.74
N ALA A 285 18.75 3.79 3.45
CA ALA A 285 19.13 2.50 2.89
C ALA A 285 20.56 2.06 3.24
N HIS A 286 21.54 2.99 3.21
CA HIS A 286 22.94 2.69 3.54
C HIS A 286 23.15 2.32 5.02
N LEU A 287 22.27 2.78 5.92
CA LEU A 287 22.29 2.40 7.32
C LEU A 287 21.46 1.13 7.55
N SER A 288 20.28 1.05 6.93
CA SER A 288 19.36 -0.08 7.03
C SER A 288 20.00 -1.40 6.61
N ILE A 289 20.74 -1.41 5.49
CA ILE A 289 21.40 -2.62 5.00
C ILE A 289 22.43 -3.19 5.98
N LYS A 290 23.04 -2.33 6.82
CA LYS A 290 24.03 -2.76 7.82
C LYS A 290 23.38 -3.38 9.06
N LEU A 291 22.09 -3.13 9.27
CA LEU A 291 21.34 -3.61 10.43
C LEU A 291 20.58 -4.91 10.14
N LEU A 292 20.17 -5.12 8.88
CA LEU A 292 19.45 -6.32 8.44
C LEU A 292 20.37 -7.55 8.42
N ARG A 293 19.95 -8.64 9.06
CA ARG A 293 20.71 -9.91 9.08
C ARG A 293 20.78 -10.57 7.70
N HIS A 294 19.69 -10.48 6.94
CA HIS A 294 19.53 -11.09 5.61
C HIS A 294 19.12 -10.03 4.58
N GLY A 295 19.85 -8.92 4.58
CA GLY A 295 19.60 -7.79 3.70
C GLY A 295 20.27 -7.92 2.33
N THR A 296 19.58 -7.47 1.28
CA THR A 296 20.18 -7.17 -0.03
C THR A 296 19.85 -5.73 -0.38
N LEU A 297 20.81 -4.94 -0.84
CA LEU A 297 20.59 -3.56 -1.29
C LEU A 297 20.75 -3.48 -2.80
N LYS A 298 19.81 -2.80 -3.46
CA LYS A 298 19.94 -2.36 -4.85
C LYS A 298 19.63 -0.87 -4.94
N THR A 299 20.58 -0.10 -5.47
CA THR A 299 20.45 1.33 -5.70
C THR A 299 20.17 1.63 -7.17
N TYR A 300 19.55 2.78 -7.43
CA TYR A 300 19.22 3.21 -8.78
C TYR A 300 19.77 4.63 -9.02
N PRO A 301 20.86 4.76 -9.80
CA PRO A 301 21.43 6.05 -10.14
C PRO A 301 20.39 6.99 -10.75
N GLY A 302 20.24 8.20 -10.18
CA GLY A 302 19.38 9.26 -10.69
C GLY A 302 17.87 9.05 -10.50
N LEU A 303 17.41 7.94 -9.91
CA LEU A 303 15.97 7.75 -9.70
C LEU A 303 15.45 8.52 -8.48
N PRO A 304 14.20 9.02 -8.54
CA PRO A 304 13.59 9.82 -7.48
C PRO A 304 12.93 8.94 -6.41
N HIS A 305 12.33 9.58 -5.41
CA HIS A 305 11.56 8.91 -4.36
C HIS A 305 10.37 8.09 -4.90
N GLY A 306 9.60 8.69 -5.83
CA GLY A 306 8.43 8.07 -6.48
C GLY A 306 8.76 7.10 -7.61
N MET A 307 9.91 6.42 -7.57
CA MET A 307 10.39 5.54 -8.65
C MET A 307 9.48 4.34 -8.95
N CYS A 308 8.64 3.89 -8.01
CA CYS A 308 7.61 2.87 -8.29
C CYS A 308 6.62 3.31 -9.37
N THR A 309 6.33 4.61 -9.45
CA THR A 309 5.40 5.19 -10.42
C THR A 309 6.12 5.55 -11.71
N THR A 310 7.25 6.24 -11.64
CA THR A 310 7.95 6.77 -12.83
C THR A 310 8.81 5.74 -13.54
N ASN A 311 9.21 4.67 -12.85
CA ASN A 311 10.14 3.64 -13.33
C ASN A 311 9.62 2.23 -13.02
N GLY A 312 8.29 2.06 -13.03
CA GLY A 312 7.60 0.84 -12.62
C GLY A 312 8.15 -0.43 -13.28
N ASP A 313 8.48 -0.42 -14.57
CA ASP A 313 8.99 -1.62 -15.26
C ASP A 313 10.27 -2.18 -14.64
N ILE A 314 11.23 -1.31 -14.33
CA ILE A 314 12.53 -1.70 -13.74
C ILE A 314 12.30 -2.20 -12.31
N ILE A 315 11.54 -1.43 -11.53
CA ILE A 315 11.24 -1.78 -10.13
C ILE A 315 10.48 -3.10 -10.06
N ASN A 316 9.46 -3.29 -10.88
CA ASN A 316 8.63 -4.50 -10.91
C ASN A 316 9.45 -5.75 -11.28
N ALA A 317 10.37 -5.63 -12.24
CA ALA A 317 11.24 -6.74 -12.63
C ALA A 317 12.16 -7.17 -11.48
N ASP A 318 12.76 -6.23 -10.77
CA ASP A 318 13.65 -6.51 -9.64
C ASP A 318 12.91 -7.08 -8.44
N LEU A 319 11.71 -6.55 -8.15
CA LEU A 319 10.83 -7.11 -7.14
C LEU A 319 10.46 -8.56 -7.46
N LEU A 320 10.06 -8.84 -8.71
CA LEU A 320 9.70 -10.20 -9.13
C LEU A 320 10.88 -11.17 -9.02
N ALA A 321 12.07 -10.75 -9.44
CA ALA A 321 13.28 -11.56 -9.32
C ALA A 321 13.58 -11.92 -7.86
N PHE A 322 13.50 -10.95 -6.95
CA PHE A 322 13.69 -11.20 -5.52
C PHE A 322 12.62 -12.12 -4.92
N ILE A 323 11.36 -11.95 -5.31
CA ILE A 323 10.25 -12.76 -4.80
C ILE A 323 10.42 -14.24 -5.20
N ASN A 324 10.85 -14.51 -6.44
CA ASN A 324 11.03 -15.87 -6.96
C ASN A 324 12.31 -16.59 -6.50
N ALA A 325 13.27 -15.86 -5.92
CA ALA A 325 14.58 -16.40 -5.48
C ALA A 325 14.49 -17.34 -4.26
#